data_AF-A0A0W0DKV1-F1
#
_entry.id   AF-A0A0W0DKV1-F1
#
_cell.length_a   1.000
_cell.length_b   1.000
_cell.length_c   1.000
_cell.angle_alpha   90.00
_cell.angle_beta   90.00
_cell.angle_gamma   90.00
#
_symmetry.space_group_name_H-M   'P 1'
#
loop_
_entity.id
_entity.type
_entity.pdbx_description
1 polymer ?
#
loop_
_entity_poly.entity_id
_entity_poly.type
_entity_poly.pdbx_seq_one_letter_code
_entity_poly.pdbx_strand_id
1 'polypeptide(L)'
;MSTASKELHLMLQEEELQDAALLVFANKQDQPGALTASEVSKELNLVELKDRSWSIVASSAIKGEGITEGLDWLIDVIKDEQL
;
A
#
# COMPACT_ATOMS: atom_id res chain seq x y z
N MET A 1 -4.12 3.73 14.22
CA MET A 1 -3.16 3.14 13.25
C MET A 1 -2.42 1.91 13.78
N SER A 2 -2.13 1.76 15.09
CA SER A 2 -1.31 0.64 15.56
C SER A 2 -1.86 -0.76 15.21
N THR A 3 -3.19 -0.95 15.22
CA THR A 3 -3.79 -2.21 14.76
C THR A 3 -3.53 -2.45 13.28
N ALA A 4 -3.77 -1.46 12.40
CA ALA A 4 -3.56 -1.60 10.96
C ALA A 4 -2.10 -1.89 10.61
N SER A 5 -1.16 -1.16 11.24
CA SER A 5 0.28 -1.42 11.09
C SER A 5 0.64 -2.83 11.54
N LYS A 6 0.15 -3.26 12.72
CA LYS A 6 0.41 -4.61 13.24
C LYS A 6 -0.13 -5.71 12.32
N GLU A 7 -1.40 -5.62 11.90
CA GLU A 7 -2.01 -6.62 11.03
C GLU A 7 -1.30 -6.70 9.67
N LEU A 8 -0.91 -5.55 9.10
CA LEU A 8 -0.11 -5.51 7.88
C LEU A 8 1.18 -6.32 8.07
N HIS A 9 1.99 -6.00 9.08
CA HIS A 9 3.27 -6.70 9.29
C HIS A 9 3.11 -8.17 9.63
N LEU A 10 2.05 -8.57 10.34
CA LEU A 10 1.75 -9.98 10.59
C LEU A 10 1.44 -10.70 9.28
N MET A 11 0.61 -10.13 8.41
CA MET A 11 0.31 -10.70 7.11
C MET A 11 1.56 -10.81 6.23
N LEU A 12 2.42 -9.79 6.22
CA LEU A 12 3.65 -9.81 5.42
C LEU A 12 4.70 -10.82 5.93
N GLN A 13 4.55 -11.39 7.13
CA GLN A 13 5.41 -12.44 7.68
C GLN A 13 5.02 -13.85 7.22
N GLU A 14 3.84 -14.02 6.61
CA GLU A 14 3.41 -15.32 6.07
C GLU A 14 4.31 -15.73 4.90
N GLU A 15 4.82 -16.96 4.90
CA GLU A 15 5.73 -17.48 3.86
C GLU A 15 5.12 -17.39 2.46
N GLU A 16 3.80 -17.55 2.36
CA GLU A 16 3.02 -17.46 1.12
C GLU A 16 3.05 -16.07 0.48
N LEU A 17 3.45 -15.03 1.23
CA LEU A 17 3.52 -13.64 0.81
C LEU A 17 4.94 -13.07 0.77
N GLN A 18 5.97 -13.94 0.83
CA GLN A 18 7.37 -13.53 0.81
C GLN A 18 7.71 -12.70 -0.42
N ASP A 19 7.25 -13.13 -1.60
CA ASP A 19 7.52 -12.46 -2.89
C ASP A 19 6.36 -11.56 -3.35
N ALA A 20 5.37 -11.31 -2.49
CA ALA A 20 4.21 -10.51 -2.87
C ALA A 20 4.52 -9.00 -2.88
N ALA A 21 4.28 -8.36 -4.02
CA ALA A 21 4.23 -6.91 -4.12
C ALA A 21 3.11 -6.29 -3.25
N LEU A 22 3.39 -5.13 -2.66
CA LEU A 22 2.47 -4.44 -1.75
C LEU A 22 2.03 -3.08 -2.31
N LEU A 23 0.75 -2.96 -2.67
CA LEU A 23 0.11 -1.67 -2.94
C LEU A 23 -0.73 -1.23 -1.73
N VAL A 24 -0.42 -0.07 -1.16
CA VAL A 24 -1.21 0.54 -0.09
C VAL A 24 -2.04 1.68 -0.64
N PHE A 25 -3.36 1.63 -0.45
CA PHE A 25 -4.23 2.78 -0.69
C PHE A 25 -4.42 3.59 0.58
N ALA A 26 -3.89 4.81 0.61
CA ALA A 26 -4.24 5.82 1.61
C ALA A 26 -5.62 6.40 1.29
N ASN A 27 -6.64 5.56 1.45
CA ASN A 27 -8.00 5.80 0.97
C ASN A 27 -8.77 6.80 1.86
N LYS A 28 -9.88 7.30 1.33
CA LYS A 28 -10.80 8.28 1.93
C LYS A 28 -10.21 9.69 2.03
N GLN A 29 -9.34 10.08 1.09
CA GLN A 29 -8.82 11.46 1.01
C GLN A 29 -9.93 12.51 0.80
N ASP A 30 -11.14 12.10 0.43
CA ASP A 30 -12.33 12.95 0.38
C ASP A 30 -12.88 13.34 1.77
N GLN A 31 -12.49 12.64 2.84
CA GLN A 31 -13.02 12.87 4.17
C GLN A 31 -12.19 13.89 4.95
N PRO A 32 -12.85 14.76 5.75
CA PRO A 32 -12.13 15.66 6.63
C PRO A 32 -11.33 14.86 7.67
N GLY A 33 -10.09 15.27 7.90
CA GLY A 33 -9.19 14.62 8.86
C GLY A 33 -8.53 13.34 8.35
N ALA A 34 -8.64 13.02 7.05
CA ALA A 34 -7.84 11.96 6.45
C ALA A 34 -6.35 12.30 6.52
N LEU A 35 -5.54 11.33 6.94
CA LEU A 35 -4.09 11.44 6.88
C LEU A 35 -3.62 11.39 5.43
N THR A 36 -2.59 12.15 5.12
CA THR A 36 -1.92 12.12 3.81
C THR A 36 -1.24 10.77 3.58
N ALA A 37 -0.96 10.43 2.32
CA ALA A 37 -0.21 9.21 1.99
C ALA A 37 1.15 9.15 2.71
N SER A 38 1.85 10.29 2.84
CA SER A 38 3.13 10.33 3.57
C SER A 38 2.97 10.02 5.06
N GLU A 39 1.91 10.51 5.70
CA GLU A 39 1.63 10.23 7.11
C GLU A 39 1.22 8.77 7.31
N VAL A 40 0.36 8.24 6.43
CA VAL A 40 0.00 6.81 6.44
C VAL A 40 1.22 5.92 6.25
N SER A 41 2.11 6.25 5.31
CA SER A 41 3.36 5.52 5.09
C SER A 41 4.23 5.46 6.35
N LYS A 42 4.28 6.56 7.11
CA LYS A 42 5.03 6.63 8.37
C LYS A 42 4.36 5.80 9.47
N GLU A 43 3.05 5.93 9.63
CA GLU A 43 2.29 5.18 10.66
C GLU A 43 2.27 3.67 10.41
N LEU A 44 2.35 3.25 9.14
CA LEU A 44 2.47 1.85 8.73
C LEU A 44 3.92 1.37 8.61
N ASN A 45 4.92 2.19 8.95
CA ASN A 45 6.35 1.85 8.87
C ASN A 45 6.80 1.26 7.51
N LEU A 46 6.19 1.68 6.39
CA LEU A 46 6.46 1.06 5.08
C LEU A 46 7.93 1.19 4.64
N VAL A 47 8.63 2.23 5.11
CA VAL A 47 10.05 2.47 4.83
C VAL A 47 10.95 1.38 5.42
N GLU A 48 10.48 0.62 6.41
CA GLU A 48 11.23 -0.50 6.98
C GLU A 48 11.17 -1.77 6.11
N LEU A 49 10.22 -1.84 5.17
CA LEU A 49 10.10 -2.91 4.19
C LEU A 49 11.20 -2.76 3.12
N LYS A 50 12.19 -3.66 3.16
CA LYS A 50 13.37 -3.64 2.26
C LYS A 50 13.47 -4.86 1.35
N ASP A 51 12.64 -5.86 1.62
CA ASP A 51 12.63 -7.19 1.02
C ASP A 51 11.58 -7.34 -0.09
N ARG A 52 10.75 -6.31 -0.32
CA ARG A 52 9.66 -6.35 -1.30
C ARG A 52 9.44 -5.04 -2.02
N SER A 53 8.87 -5.13 -3.23
CA SER A 53 8.33 -4.00 -3.97
C SER A 53 7.09 -3.46 -3.28
N TRP A 54 7.06 -2.16 -2.95
CA TRP A 54 5.88 -1.53 -2.38
C TRP A 54 5.65 -0.12 -2.91
N SER A 55 4.39 0.31 -2.89
CA SER A 55 3.98 1.68 -3.20
C SER A 55 2.78 2.09 -2.36
N ILE A 56 2.60 3.40 -2.18
CA ILE A 56 1.45 3.98 -1.50
C ILE A 56 0.83 5.06 -2.37
N VAL A 57 -0.50 4.99 -2.55
CA VAL A 57 -1.26 5.93 -3.39
C VAL A 57 -2.37 6.57 -2.58
N ALA A 58 -2.39 7.90 -2.56
CA ALA A 58 -3.51 8.69 -2.06
C ALA A 58 -4.74 8.41 -2.91
N SER A 59 -5.87 8.04 -2.30
CA SER A 59 -7.06 7.64 -3.07
C SER A 59 -8.38 8.07 -2.43
N SER A 60 -9.39 8.22 -3.29
CA SER A 60 -10.80 8.29 -2.92
C SER A 60 -11.56 7.28 -3.75
N ALA A 61 -11.75 6.08 -3.22
CA ALA A 61 -12.45 5.01 -3.94
C ALA A 61 -13.87 5.42 -4.39
N ILE A 62 -14.57 6.27 -3.62
CA ILE A 62 -15.92 6.73 -3.96
C ILE A 62 -15.93 7.71 -5.14
N LYS A 63 -14.81 8.41 -5.38
CA LYS A 63 -14.62 9.31 -6.52
C LYS A 63 -13.85 8.66 -7.67
N GLY A 64 -13.28 7.47 -7.45
CA GLY A 64 -12.40 6.78 -8.38
C GLY A 64 -10.98 7.35 -8.44
N GLU A 65 -10.62 8.30 -7.57
CA GLU A 65 -9.31 8.97 -7.59
C GLU A 65 -8.21 8.04 -7.05
N GLY A 66 -7.07 7.97 -7.75
CA GLY A 66 -5.88 7.21 -7.34
C GLY A 66 -5.96 5.70 -7.58
N ILE A 67 -7.14 5.16 -7.92
CA ILE A 67 -7.34 3.71 -8.04
C ILE A 67 -6.64 3.16 -9.29
N THR A 68 -6.83 3.83 -10.44
CA THR A 68 -6.20 3.42 -11.70
C THR A 68 -4.69 3.53 -11.57
N GLU A 69 -4.19 4.64 -11.03
CA GLU A 69 -2.75 4.89 -10.87
C GLU A 69 -2.08 3.84 -9.96
N GLY A 70 -2.74 3.45 -8.87
CA GLY A 70 -2.23 2.39 -8.00
C GLY A 70 -2.24 1.01 -8.67
N LEU A 71 -3.31 0.68 -9.38
CA LEU A 71 -3.41 -0.61 -10.07
C LEU A 71 -2.46 -0.71 -11.26
N ASP A 72 -2.24 0.37 -12.00
CA ASP A 72 -1.27 0.42 -13.10
C ASP A 72 0.14 0.11 -12.57
N TRP A 73 0.55 0.74 -11.46
CA TRP A 73 1.82 0.41 -10.81
C TRP A 73 1.90 -1.07 -10.42
N LEU A 74 0.84 -1.61 -9.80
CA LEU A 74 0.84 -3.01 -9.35
C LEU A 74 0.93 -3.98 -10.53
N ILE A 75 0.24 -3.68 -11.63
CA ILE A 75 0.28 -4.48 -12.86
C ILE A 75 1.70 -4.53 -13.43
N ASP A 76 2.40 -3.39 -13.46
CA ASP A 76 3.75 -3.31 -14.00
C ASP A 76 4.73 -4.09 -13.11
N VAL A 77 4.65 -3.95 -11.78
CA VAL A 77 5.48 -4.73 -10.84
C VAL A 77 5.26 -6.24 -11.00
N ILE A 78 4.00 -6.68 -11.05
CA ILE A 78 3.69 -8.12 -11.20
C ILE A 78 4.20 -8.66 -12.54
N LYS A 79 4.15 -7.87 -13.62
CA LYS A 79 4.70 -8.29 -14.91
C LYS A 79 6.22 -8.43 -14.86
N ASP A 80 6.89 -7.49 -14.22
CA ASP A 80 8.36 -7.51 -14.09
C ASP A 80 8.84 -8.69 -13.24
N GLU A 81 8.08 -9.10 -12.22
CA GLU A 81 8.39 -10.26 -11.38
C GLU A 81 8.11 -11.62 -12.05
N GLN A 82 7.35 -11.65 -13.16
CA GLN A 82 7.05 -12.87 -13.93
C GLN A 82 8.03 -13.16 -15.08
N LEU A 83 8.96 -12.25 -15.35
CA LEU A 83 9.97 -12.35 -16.41
C LEU A 83 11.32 -12.83 -15.89
#